data_AF-A0A842RU59-F1
#
_entry.id   AF-A0A842RU59-F1
#
_cell.length_a   1.000
_cell.length_b   1.000
_cell.length_c   1.000
_cell.angle_alpha   90.00
_cell.angle_beta   90.00
_cell.angle_gamma   90.00
#
_symmetry.space_group_name_H-M   'P 1'
#
loop_
_entity.id
_entity.type
_entity.pdbx_description
1 polymer ?
#
loop_
_entity_poly.entity_id
_entity_poly.type
_entity_poly.pdbx_seq_one_letter_code
_entity_poly.pdbx_strand_id
1 'polypeptide(L)'
;MLTATIEQNGNKRIENIYVVDSHSHLGQDEDGAAMMNPLAPGSGTFDFWSKIQGKIQEDWEETGEQSFSTSINGKTTKISFSFNPYPLTHKILIELEKLGEKHSDIRDKMQYNSFIDQAVVFPFQDVFRAKRPEALYRASNLNISRFTKRFPFSMKLIGYCRVDPMEGEKAVQEVKHSREVLGLSGLKLHPRSEGWVDQASTEKPIPILMEAIKHSMPILFDTRGKKTILDIGRLVERTRTYLKSNNPKLLSHFKVIIAHFAQGNVGDEEVYETVVQPNTYGDLSMLHGEGAGNFFEDFREWFKENDKIKVDGRDWSQYLLFATDYPYFGEIHAEKLLIYTFNKRFFEGGGNLMDTRNILGLNQLKLLPRYNLIDGKGSSNSFKSTLISNPDYEENQQSTYDLALNALASLLSENKIDIKNFHIQFEKEWDNLSENALFTTIHPIKKEEIQLLLYNLVKDKITILAPIKSKKKWNKFGYMYFDPKDRNLFRSMLESSYLALDLKTIVDSLNQIFT
;
A
#
# COMPACT_ATOMS: atom_id res chain seq x y z
N MET A 1 6.23 10.24 1.08
CA MET A 1 7.43 9.52 0.66
C MET A 1 8.66 10.00 1.40
N LEU A 2 9.61 9.08 1.57
CA LEU A 2 11.02 9.38 1.86
C LEU A 2 11.75 9.62 0.55
N THR A 3 12.60 10.64 0.49
CA THR A 3 13.41 10.96 -0.69
C THR A 3 14.88 10.86 -0.31
N ALA A 4 15.63 10.03 -1.01
CA ALA A 4 17.07 9.91 -0.86
C ALA A 4 17.77 10.66 -1.99
N THR A 5 18.58 11.66 -1.64
CA THR A 5 19.54 12.28 -2.53
C THR A 5 20.88 11.58 -2.37
N ILE A 6 21.40 10.99 -3.45
CA ILE A 6 22.66 10.26 -3.44
C ILE A 6 23.68 11.01 -4.29
N GLU A 7 24.81 11.36 -3.68
CA GLU A 7 25.93 12.04 -4.32
C GLU A 7 27.16 11.12 -4.29
N GLN A 8 27.64 10.71 -5.48
CA GLN A 8 28.81 9.84 -5.63
C GLN A 8 29.60 10.27 -6.87
N ASN A 9 30.90 10.54 -6.73
CA ASN A 9 31.79 10.96 -7.81
C ASN A 9 31.29 12.19 -8.61
N GLY A 10 30.69 13.16 -7.92
CA GLY A 10 30.13 14.35 -8.56
C GLY A 10 28.77 14.14 -9.26
N ASN A 11 28.28 12.90 -9.36
CA ASN A 11 26.94 12.62 -9.86
C ASN A 11 25.93 12.68 -8.72
N LYS A 12 24.80 13.33 -8.98
CA LYS A 12 23.65 13.41 -8.07
C LYS A 12 22.49 12.64 -8.67
N ARG A 13 21.90 11.71 -7.90
CA ARG A 13 20.63 11.04 -8.23
C ARG A 13 19.64 11.19 -7.09
N ILE A 14 18.35 11.21 -7.43
CA ILE A 14 17.25 11.31 -6.48
C ILE A 14 16.42 10.04 -6.58
N GLU A 15 16.11 9.46 -5.43
CA GLU A 15 15.36 8.23 -5.32
C GLU A 15 14.16 8.44 -4.39
N ASN A 16 12.95 8.26 -4.93
CA ASN A 16 11.71 8.35 -4.17
C ASN A 16 11.33 6.98 -3.62
N ILE A 17 11.07 6.91 -2.33
CA ILE A 17 10.71 5.70 -1.59
C ILE A 17 9.27 5.85 -1.09
N TYR A 18 8.37 5.03 -1.65
CA TYR A 18 6.97 4.98 -1.26
C TYR A 18 6.83 4.22 0.06
N VAL A 19 6.15 4.82 1.03
CA VAL A 19 6.08 4.31 2.40
C VAL A 19 4.67 3.84 2.71
N VAL A 20 4.54 2.59 3.12
CA VAL A 20 3.28 1.97 3.50
C VAL A 20 3.39 1.39 4.91
N ASP A 21 2.61 1.93 5.84
CA ASP A 21 2.41 1.29 7.13
C ASP A 21 1.54 0.04 6.95
N SER A 22 2.12 -1.14 7.16
CA SER A 22 1.45 -2.42 6.85
C SER A 22 0.54 -2.93 7.97
N HIS A 23 0.47 -2.23 9.10
CA HIS A 23 -0.32 -2.65 10.28
C HIS A 23 -0.87 -1.43 11.03
N SER A 24 -2.16 -1.17 10.88
CA SER A 24 -2.89 -0.17 11.66
C SER A 24 -4.33 -0.65 11.88
N HIS A 25 -5.02 -0.06 12.84
CA HIS A 25 -6.41 -0.40 13.18
C HIS A 25 -7.34 0.79 12.98
N LEU A 26 -8.62 0.49 12.68
CA LEU A 26 -9.69 1.48 12.54
C LEU A 26 -10.98 0.94 13.17
N GLY A 27 -11.58 1.75 14.04
CA GLY A 27 -12.70 1.37 14.89
C GLY A 27 -12.42 1.64 16.37
N GLN A 28 -13.01 0.82 17.23
CA GLN A 28 -12.86 0.92 18.69
C GLN A 28 -12.86 -0.49 19.28
N ASP A 29 -11.77 -0.88 19.94
CA ASP A 29 -11.64 -2.17 20.61
C ASP A 29 -12.48 -2.23 21.91
N GLU A 30 -12.74 -3.45 22.38
CA GLU A 30 -13.34 -3.74 23.68
C GLU A 30 -12.45 -3.25 24.85
N ASP A 31 -11.14 -3.16 24.65
CA ASP A 31 -10.19 -2.66 25.67
C ASP A 31 -10.09 -1.12 25.75
N GLY A 32 -10.80 -0.39 24.87
CA GLY A 32 -10.85 1.06 24.83
C GLY A 32 -9.89 1.73 23.84
N ALA A 33 -8.96 0.99 23.21
CA ALA A 33 -8.17 1.52 22.10
C ALA A 33 -9.10 1.94 20.95
N ALA A 34 -8.90 3.14 20.39
CA ALA A 34 -9.81 3.67 19.39
C ALA A 34 -9.10 4.53 18.35
N MET A 35 -9.49 4.33 17.10
CA MET A 35 -9.20 5.21 15.98
C MET A 35 -10.46 5.26 15.12
N MET A 36 -11.36 6.19 15.43
CA MET A 36 -12.69 6.25 14.79
C MET A 36 -12.72 7.13 13.53
N ASN A 37 -11.77 8.06 13.42
CA ASN A 37 -11.68 9.00 12.31
C ASN A 37 -10.20 9.28 11.99
N PRO A 38 -9.69 8.87 10.81
CA PRO A 38 -8.29 9.10 10.42
C PRO A 38 -7.87 10.57 10.36
N LEU A 39 -8.84 11.50 10.19
CA LEU A 39 -8.63 12.95 10.16
C LEU A 39 -8.84 13.63 11.52
N ALA A 40 -9.10 12.88 12.60
CA ALA A 40 -9.32 13.49 13.92
C ALA A 40 -8.04 14.21 14.40
N PRO A 41 -8.10 15.49 14.78
CA PRO A 41 -6.95 16.16 15.38
C PRO A 41 -6.50 15.46 16.67
N GLY A 42 -5.20 15.33 16.88
CA GLY A 42 -4.61 14.75 18.09
C GLY A 42 -4.67 13.21 18.20
N SER A 43 -5.56 12.53 17.47
CA SER A 43 -5.87 11.10 17.65
C SER A 43 -6.17 10.34 16.35
N GLY A 44 -6.18 11.01 15.21
CA GLY A 44 -6.37 10.37 13.91
C GLY A 44 -5.05 9.84 13.37
N THR A 45 -5.13 8.80 12.54
CA THR A 45 -3.96 8.21 11.86
C THR A 45 -3.10 9.23 11.13
N PHE A 46 -3.69 10.24 10.49
CA PHE A 46 -2.90 11.22 9.74
C PHE A 46 -2.14 12.21 10.62
N ASP A 47 -2.70 12.54 11.79
CA ASP A 47 -2.04 13.31 12.84
C ASP A 47 -0.89 12.50 13.46
N PHE A 48 -1.11 11.21 13.73
CA PHE A 48 -0.08 10.29 14.18
C PHE A 48 1.12 10.22 13.23
N TRP A 49 0.91 10.08 11.92
CA TRP A 49 2.01 10.09 10.95
C TRP A 49 2.74 11.44 10.89
N SER A 50 2.01 12.54 11.07
CA SER A 50 2.61 13.88 11.13
C SER A 50 3.54 14.02 12.34
N LYS A 51 3.13 13.48 13.50
CA LYS A 51 3.96 13.42 14.71
C LYS A 51 5.21 12.57 14.52
N ILE A 52 5.09 11.39 13.91
CA ILE A 52 6.26 10.55 13.56
C ILE A 52 7.24 11.34 12.69
N GLN A 53 6.74 12.00 11.63
CA GLN A 53 7.58 12.79 10.75
C GLN A 53 8.32 13.89 11.52
N GLY A 54 7.62 14.66 12.35
CA GLY A 54 8.22 15.71 13.16
C GLY A 54 9.32 15.19 14.08
N LYS A 55 9.10 14.04 14.73
CA LYS A 55 10.12 13.45 15.61
C LYS A 55 11.37 12.98 14.88
N ILE A 56 11.23 12.41 13.69
CA ILE A 56 12.40 12.07 12.85
C ILE A 56 13.16 13.34 12.44
N GLN A 57 12.46 14.45 12.18
CA GLN A 57 13.11 15.73 11.88
C GLN A 57 13.85 16.29 13.10
N GLU A 58 13.27 16.19 14.30
CA GLU A 58 13.93 16.55 15.56
C GLU A 58 15.20 15.69 15.78
N ASP A 59 15.12 14.37 15.59
CA ASP A 59 16.27 13.47 15.67
C ASP A 59 17.36 13.83 14.65
N TRP A 60 16.97 14.16 13.42
CA TRP A 60 17.88 14.63 12.38
C TRP A 60 18.61 15.93 12.74
N GLU A 61 17.91 16.88 13.37
CA GLU A 61 18.50 18.14 13.84
C GLU A 61 19.47 17.90 15.00
N GLU A 62 19.16 16.96 15.89
CA GLU A 62 19.99 16.60 17.04
C GLU A 62 21.26 15.81 16.63
N THR A 63 21.11 14.81 15.76
CA THR A 63 22.16 13.84 15.45
C THR A 63 22.95 14.19 14.19
N GLY A 64 22.38 15.00 13.29
CA GLY A 64 22.90 15.22 11.94
C GLY A 64 22.69 14.04 10.98
N GLU A 65 21.94 13.00 11.38
CA GLU A 65 21.73 11.79 10.55
C GLU A 65 20.84 12.00 9.33
N GLN A 66 20.29 13.20 9.13
CA GLN A 66 19.64 13.57 7.87
C GLN A 66 20.58 13.38 6.66
N SER A 67 21.88 13.62 6.85
CA SER A 67 22.87 13.54 5.79
C SER A 67 24.19 12.98 6.29
N PHE A 68 24.61 11.85 5.75
CA PHE A 68 25.87 11.20 6.12
C PHE A 68 26.62 10.65 4.90
N SER A 69 27.91 10.39 5.10
CA SER A 69 28.76 9.69 4.12
C SER A 69 28.94 8.23 4.53
N THR A 70 28.83 7.33 3.56
CA THR A 70 29.05 5.89 3.71
C THR A 70 29.75 5.32 2.47
N SER A 71 30.04 4.03 2.43
CA SER A 71 30.61 3.33 1.28
C SER A 71 29.53 2.49 0.59
N ILE A 72 29.21 2.83 -0.66
CA ILE A 72 28.34 2.01 -1.52
C ILE A 72 29.18 1.51 -2.68
N ASN A 73 29.28 0.18 -2.84
CA ASN A 73 30.08 -0.46 -3.87
C ASN A 73 31.56 0.01 -3.88
N GLY A 74 32.14 0.14 -2.68
CA GLY A 74 33.54 0.57 -2.50
C GLY A 74 33.81 2.05 -2.77
N LYS A 75 32.77 2.88 -2.95
CA LYS A 75 32.90 4.31 -3.24
C LYS A 75 32.25 5.14 -2.14
N THR A 76 32.96 6.19 -1.72
CA THR A 76 32.42 7.21 -0.82
C THR A 76 31.18 7.84 -1.45
N THR A 77 30.08 7.74 -0.72
CA THR A 77 28.76 8.15 -1.17
C THR A 77 28.12 8.96 -0.07
N LYS A 78 27.71 10.19 -0.39
CA LYS A 78 26.91 11.00 0.52
C LYS A 78 25.43 10.70 0.25
N ILE A 79 24.68 10.42 1.30
CA ILE A 79 23.23 10.22 1.24
C ILE A 79 22.60 11.30 2.11
N SER A 80 21.57 11.95 1.57
CA SER A 80 20.76 12.93 2.31
C SER A 80 19.28 12.62 2.15
N PHE A 81 18.55 12.63 3.26
CA PHE A 81 17.12 12.30 3.28
C PHE A 81 16.25 13.54 3.44
N SER A 82 15.08 13.50 2.83
CA SER A 82 14.01 14.49 3.02
C SER A 82 12.64 13.85 2.90
N PHE A 83 11.63 14.53 3.43
CA PHE A 83 10.23 14.14 3.29
C PHE A 83 9.58 14.97 2.19
N ASN A 84 9.03 14.29 1.18
CA ASN A 84 8.32 14.94 0.10
C ASN A 84 6.96 14.25 -0.09
N PRO A 85 5.88 15.03 -0.27
CA PRO A 85 4.57 14.46 -0.52
C PRO A 85 4.58 13.75 -1.89
N TYR A 86 3.82 12.67 -2.01
CA TYR A 86 3.69 11.98 -3.29
C TYR A 86 3.08 12.92 -4.36
N PRO A 87 3.78 13.19 -5.49
CA PRO A 87 3.44 14.30 -6.39
C PRO A 87 2.00 14.30 -6.89
N LEU A 88 1.48 13.15 -7.31
CA LEU A 88 0.11 13.03 -7.82
C LEU A 88 -0.92 13.40 -6.75
N THR A 89 -0.82 12.82 -5.54
CA THR A 89 -1.75 13.16 -4.45
C THR A 89 -1.62 14.62 -4.05
N HIS A 90 -0.40 15.15 -3.99
CA HIS A 90 -0.14 16.51 -3.57
C HIS A 90 -0.75 17.54 -4.52
N LYS A 91 -0.57 17.34 -5.84
CA LYS A 91 -1.12 18.21 -6.88
C LYS A 91 -2.65 18.23 -6.88
N ILE A 92 -3.30 17.08 -6.70
CA ILE A 92 -4.77 17.03 -6.56
C ILE A 92 -5.23 17.84 -5.34
N LEU A 93 -4.55 17.69 -4.19
CA LEU A 93 -4.91 18.41 -2.97
C LEU A 93 -4.68 19.93 -3.08
N ILE A 94 -3.58 20.36 -3.72
CA ILE A 94 -3.34 21.79 -4.03
C ILE A 94 -4.48 22.36 -4.87
N GLU A 95 -4.92 21.63 -5.89
CA GLU A 95 -5.98 22.15 -6.75
C GLU A 95 -7.34 22.19 -6.03
N LEU A 96 -7.66 21.17 -5.23
CA LEU A 96 -8.88 21.17 -4.42
C LEU A 96 -8.94 22.35 -3.43
N GLU A 97 -7.80 22.70 -2.82
CA GLU A 97 -7.69 23.88 -1.96
C GLU A 97 -7.96 25.17 -2.73
N LYS A 98 -7.35 25.35 -3.92
CA LYS A 98 -7.57 26.53 -4.77
C LYS A 98 -9.03 26.68 -5.21
N LEU A 99 -9.71 25.57 -5.48
CA LEU A 99 -11.12 25.58 -5.85
C LEU A 99 -12.00 26.09 -4.69
N GLY A 100 -11.57 25.92 -3.43
CA GLY A 100 -12.28 26.47 -2.27
C GLY A 100 -13.62 25.80 -1.96
N GLU A 101 -13.89 24.64 -2.55
CA GLU A 101 -15.15 23.91 -2.42
C GLU A 101 -15.02 22.66 -1.52
N LYS A 102 -15.82 21.62 -1.79
CA LYS A 102 -15.72 20.32 -1.14
C LYS A 102 -14.27 19.82 -1.25
N HIS A 103 -13.74 19.31 -0.15
CA HIS A 103 -12.37 18.77 -0.04
C HIS A 103 -11.23 19.79 0.00
N SER A 104 -11.51 21.11 -0.04
CA SER A 104 -10.50 22.16 0.01
C SER A 104 -9.64 22.16 1.28
N ASP A 105 -10.20 21.72 2.41
CA ASP A 105 -9.56 21.69 3.73
C ASP A 105 -8.64 20.48 3.97
N ILE A 106 -8.61 19.51 3.05
CA ILE A 106 -7.86 18.26 3.25
C ILE A 106 -6.35 18.49 3.21
N ARG A 107 -5.87 19.42 2.36
CA ARG A 107 -4.44 19.72 2.28
C ARG A 107 -3.93 20.22 3.63
N ASP A 108 -4.62 21.16 4.25
CA ASP A 108 -4.25 21.71 5.57
C ASP A 108 -4.24 20.63 6.66
N LYS A 109 -5.25 19.74 6.63
CA LYS A 109 -5.34 18.60 7.55
C LYS A 109 -4.25 17.55 7.34
N MET A 110 -3.58 17.55 6.19
CA MET A 110 -2.53 16.60 5.82
C MET A 110 -1.16 17.27 5.59
N GLN A 111 -1.01 18.57 5.89
CA GLN A 111 0.16 19.34 5.45
C GLN A 111 1.50 18.79 5.99
N TYR A 112 1.47 18.17 7.18
CA TYR A 112 2.62 17.55 7.83
C TYR A 112 2.69 16.02 7.62
N ASN A 113 1.82 15.48 6.76
CA ASN A 113 1.74 14.06 6.41
C ASN A 113 2.36 13.85 5.01
N SER A 114 3.66 14.13 4.92
CA SER A 114 4.41 13.98 3.68
C SER A 114 5.21 12.68 3.63
N PHE A 115 5.52 12.06 4.77
CA PHE A 115 6.36 10.85 4.83
C PHE A 115 5.60 9.55 4.51
N ILE A 116 4.57 9.18 5.29
CA ILE A 116 3.82 7.94 5.13
C ILE A 116 2.74 8.13 4.05
N ASP A 117 2.84 7.36 2.96
CA ASP A 117 1.99 7.54 1.79
C ASP A 117 0.67 6.78 1.91
N GLN A 118 0.71 5.55 2.44
CA GLN A 118 -0.47 4.74 2.68
C GLN A 118 -0.38 3.93 3.97
N ALA A 119 -1.51 3.40 4.44
CA ALA A 119 -1.53 2.35 5.45
C ALA A 119 -2.58 1.28 5.21
N VAL A 120 -2.24 0.06 5.62
CA VAL A 120 -3.19 -1.03 5.80
C VAL A 120 -3.93 -0.82 7.11
N VAL A 121 -5.25 -0.83 7.04
CA VAL A 121 -6.13 -0.73 8.23
C VAL A 121 -7.08 -1.92 8.29
N PHE A 122 -7.29 -2.44 9.50
CA PHE A 122 -8.25 -3.52 9.77
C PHE A 122 -9.08 -3.24 11.01
N PRO A 123 -10.17 -4.01 11.21
CA PRO A 123 -10.96 -3.87 12.41
C PRO A 123 -10.26 -4.43 13.65
N PHE A 124 -10.49 -3.73 14.75
CA PHE A 124 -10.18 -4.18 16.11
C PHE A 124 -10.96 -5.44 16.52
N GLN A 125 -10.71 -5.97 17.72
CA GLN A 125 -11.66 -6.84 18.39
C GLN A 125 -12.82 -5.96 18.90
N ASP A 126 -13.55 -5.35 17.98
CA ASP A 126 -14.35 -4.18 18.30
C ASP A 126 -15.72 -4.47 18.90
N VAL A 127 -16.24 -3.42 19.53
CA VAL A 127 -17.62 -3.31 20.01
C VAL A 127 -18.67 -3.37 18.89
N PHE A 128 -18.25 -3.39 17.61
CA PHE A 128 -19.16 -3.47 16.47
C PHE A 128 -19.41 -4.91 16.02
N ARG A 129 -18.51 -5.84 16.33
CA ARG A 129 -18.50 -7.21 15.79
C ARG A 129 -19.87 -7.89 15.86
N ALA A 130 -20.49 -7.91 17.05
CA ALA A 130 -21.78 -8.57 17.25
C ALA A 130 -23.02 -7.83 16.68
N LYS A 131 -22.88 -6.64 16.07
CA LYS A 131 -24.03 -5.82 15.63
C LYS A 131 -24.68 -6.30 14.33
N ARG A 132 -24.08 -7.24 13.60
CA ARG A 132 -24.61 -7.82 12.35
C ARG A 132 -24.39 -9.34 12.31
N PRO A 133 -25.45 -10.16 12.48
CA PRO A 133 -25.30 -11.59 12.77
C PRO A 133 -24.94 -12.47 11.56
N GLU A 134 -24.79 -11.89 10.37
CA GLU A 134 -24.39 -12.63 9.17
C GLU A 134 -22.99 -13.27 9.32
N ALA A 135 -22.07 -12.56 9.98
CA ALA A 135 -20.75 -13.03 10.40
C ALA A 135 -20.22 -12.13 11.52
N LEU A 136 -19.39 -12.67 12.41
CA LEU A 136 -18.93 -11.97 13.62
C LEU A 136 -18.30 -10.60 13.34
N TYR A 137 -17.68 -10.37 12.18
CA TYR A 137 -17.02 -9.10 11.86
C TYR A 137 -17.71 -8.30 10.75
N ARG A 138 -18.95 -8.64 10.36
CA ARG A 138 -19.65 -7.99 9.24
C ARG A 138 -19.79 -6.47 9.42
N ALA A 139 -20.17 -6.02 10.63
CA ALA A 139 -20.33 -4.59 10.91
C ALA A 139 -18.98 -3.86 10.87
N SER A 140 -17.94 -4.48 11.44
CA SER A 140 -16.58 -3.98 11.53
C SER A 140 -15.96 -3.83 10.12
N ASN A 141 -16.08 -4.85 9.28
CA ASN A 141 -15.63 -4.83 7.87
C ASN A 141 -16.34 -3.75 7.05
N LEU A 142 -17.63 -3.54 7.28
CA LEU A 142 -18.37 -2.44 6.63
C LEU A 142 -17.81 -1.08 7.04
N ASN A 143 -17.42 -0.90 8.31
CA ASN A 143 -16.79 0.34 8.78
C ASN A 143 -15.45 0.58 8.08
N ILE A 144 -14.60 -0.43 7.96
CA ILE A 144 -13.34 -0.35 7.20
C ILE A 144 -13.59 0.07 5.75
N SER A 145 -14.57 -0.56 5.10
CA SER A 145 -14.91 -0.24 3.70
C SER A 145 -15.38 1.21 3.54
N ARG A 146 -16.18 1.74 4.47
CA ARG A 146 -16.67 3.13 4.41
C ARG A 146 -15.57 4.17 4.34
N PHE A 147 -14.46 3.96 5.06
CA PHE A 147 -13.30 4.85 4.98
C PHE A 147 -12.44 4.51 3.76
N THR A 148 -12.05 3.25 3.60
CA THR A 148 -11.03 2.88 2.59
C THR A 148 -11.52 2.91 1.14
N LYS A 149 -12.80 3.19 0.91
CA LYS A 149 -13.44 3.25 -0.42
C LYS A 149 -14.01 4.61 -0.79
N ARG A 150 -13.61 5.66 -0.08
CA ARG A 150 -14.06 7.04 -0.31
C ARG A 150 -12.90 8.03 -0.26
N PHE A 151 -12.87 9.00 -1.16
CA PHE A 151 -11.90 10.08 -1.13
C PHE A 151 -12.10 10.97 0.13
N PRO A 152 -11.02 11.43 0.78
CA PRO A 152 -9.61 11.26 0.43
C PRO A 152 -8.98 9.97 0.96
N PHE A 153 -9.66 9.28 1.87
CA PHE A 153 -9.12 8.14 2.61
C PHE A 153 -8.73 6.98 1.70
N SER A 154 -9.45 6.73 0.62
CA SER A 154 -9.14 5.69 -0.37
C SER A 154 -7.80 5.87 -1.09
N MET A 155 -7.21 7.07 -1.03
CA MET A 155 -5.85 7.32 -1.54
C MET A 155 -4.77 7.04 -0.50
N LYS A 156 -5.12 7.06 0.79
CA LYS A 156 -4.21 6.90 1.93
C LYS A 156 -4.38 5.59 2.69
N LEU A 157 -5.50 4.88 2.56
CA LEU A 157 -5.85 3.72 3.37
C LEU A 157 -6.24 2.51 2.53
N ILE A 158 -5.75 1.34 2.93
CA ILE A 158 -5.99 0.04 2.33
C ILE A 158 -6.72 -0.82 3.36
N GLY A 159 -7.98 -1.15 3.09
CA GLY A 159 -8.79 -1.91 4.04
C GLY A 159 -8.57 -3.41 3.95
N TYR A 160 -8.29 -4.06 5.07
CA TYR A 160 -8.34 -5.52 5.21
C TYR A 160 -9.60 -5.89 5.99
N CYS A 161 -10.21 -7.04 5.66
CA CYS A 161 -11.28 -7.59 6.46
C CYS A 161 -10.74 -8.42 7.61
N ARG A 162 -11.57 -8.66 8.61
CA ARG A 162 -11.33 -9.62 9.69
C ARG A 162 -12.45 -10.65 9.72
N VAL A 163 -12.14 -11.89 10.07
CA VAL A 163 -13.12 -12.96 10.28
C VAL A 163 -12.65 -13.85 11.41
N ASP A 164 -13.57 -14.57 12.05
CA ASP A 164 -13.23 -15.67 12.95
C ASP A 164 -13.32 -17.00 12.18
N PRO A 165 -12.20 -17.71 11.95
CA PRO A 165 -12.24 -18.99 11.24
C PRO A 165 -13.14 -20.05 11.89
N MET A 166 -13.47 -19.90 13.17
CA MET A 166 -14.31 -20.84 13.93
C MET A 166 -15.79 -20.77 13.53
N GLU A 167 -16.23 -19.71 12.84
CA GLU A 167 -17.60 -19.62 12.31
C GLU A 167 -17.83 -20.50 11.05
N GLY A 168 -16.79 -21.22 10.59
CA GLY A 168 -16.88 -22.14 9.46
C GLY A 168 -17.31 -21.44 8.17
N GLU A 169 -18.40 -21.91 7.58
CA GLU A 169 -18.89 -21.39 6.29
C GLU A 169 -19.24 -19.90 6.35
N LYS A 170 -19.71 -19.38 7.48
CA LYS A 170 -19.98 -17.93 7.62
C LYS A 170 -18.72 -17.10 7.42
N ALA A 171 -17.59 -17.55 7.97
CA ALA A 171 -16.30 -16.87 7.81
C ALA A 171 -15.83 -16.89 6.35
N VAL A 172 -15.99 -18.02 5.67
CA VAL A 172 -15.68 -18.16 4.24
C VAL A 172 -16.51 -17.17 3.40
N GLN A 173 -17.83 -17.12 3.63
CA GLN A 173 -18.71 -16.18 2.95
C GLN A 173 -18.38 -14.73 3.29
N GLU A 174 -17.89 -14.45 4.50
CA GLU A 174 -17.47 -13.10 4.89
C GLU A 174 -16.20 -12.64 4.20
N VAL A 175 -15.21 -13.52 4.01
CA VAL A 175 -14.02 -13.22 3.18
C VAL A 175 -14.45 -12.86 1.76
N LYS A 176 -15.32 -13.68 1.17
CA LYS A 176 -15.85 -13.46 -0.18
C LYS A 176 -16.63 -12.14 -0.27
N HIS A 177 -17.56 -11.90 0.66
CA HIS A 177 -18.33 -10.65 0.71
C HIS A 177 -17.44 -9.43 0.85
N SER A 178 -16.45 -9.50 1.76
CA SER A 178 -15.49 -8.43 2.00
C SER A 178 -14.70 -8.07 0.74
N ARG A 179 -14.29 -9.06 -0.04
CA ARG A 179 -13.61 -8.80 -1.30
C ARG A 179 -14.54 -8.31 -2.40
N GLU A 180 -15.59 -9.07 -2.68
CA GLU A 180 -16.39 -8.92 -3.89
C GLU A 180 -17.39 -7.77 -3.83
N VAL A 181 -17.87 -7.46 -2.62
CA VAL A 181 -18.89 -6.42 -2.36
C VAL A 181 -18.25 -5.21 -1.70
N LEU A 182 -17.52 -5.40 -0.59
CA LEU A 182 -16.91 -4.29 0.15
C LEU A 182 -15.61 -3.77 -0.49
N GLY A 183 -15.02 -4.53 -1.42
CA GLY A 183 -13.80 -4.16 -2.13
C GLY A 183 -12.52 -4.18 -1.28
N LEU A 184 -12.53 -4.83 -0.12
CA LEU A 184 -11.38 -4.94 0.77
C LEU A 184 -10.25 -5.74 0.10
N SER A 185 -9.02 -5.47 0.51
CA SER A 185 -7.80 -5.88 -0.21
C SER A 185 -7.03 -7.00 0.47
N GLY A 186 -7.29 -7.31 1.73
CA GLY A 186 -6.57 -8.34 2.48
C GLY A 186 -7.41 -8.88 3.64
N LEU A 187 -6.85 -9.86 4.35
CA LEU A 187 -7.49 -10.55 5.47
C LEU A 187 -6.60 -10.44 6.72
N LYS A 188 -7.18 -10.11 7.87
CA LYS A 188 -6.59 -10.11 9.21
C LYS A 188 -7.21 -11.25 10.01
N LEU A 189 -6.37 -12.02 10.70
CA LEU A 189 -6.75 -13.09 11.62
C LEU A 189 -6.02 -12.88 12.94
N HIS A 190 -6.69 -13.17 14.06
CA HIS A 190 -6.08 -12.91 15.36
C HIS A 190 -6.35 -14.08 16.33
N PRO A 191 -5.57 -15.19 16.26
CA PRO A 191 -5.78 -16.38 17.07
C PRO A 191 -6.00 -16.14 18.56
N ARG A 192 -5.25 -15.20 19.16
CA ARG A 192 -5.35 -14.90 20.59
C ARG A 192 -6.64 -14.17 20.98
N SER A 193 -6.90 -13.00 20.43
CA SER A 193 -8.12 -12.22 20.65
C SER A 193 -9.40 -12.95 20.27
N GLU A 194 -9.34 -13.86 19.30
CA GLU A 194 -10.49 -14.64 18.85
C GLU A 194 -10.59 -16.01 19.56
N GLY A 195 -9.67 -16.34 20.48
CA GLY A 195 -9.78 -17.52 21.33
C GLY A 195 -9.50 -18.88 20.65
N TRP A 196 -8.74 -18.90 19.55
CA TRP A 196 -8.42 -20.13 18.81
C TRP A 196 -6.90 -20.41 18.67
N VAL A 197 -6.07 -19.89 19.59
CA VAL A 197 -4.60 -20.12 19.61
C VAL A 197 -4.24 -21.61 19.51
N ASP A 198 -4.93 -22.49 20.23
CA ASP A 198 -4.65 -23.93 20.22
C ASP A 198 -5.00 -24.61 18.89
N GLN A 199 -5.75 -23.91 18.04
CA GLN A 199 -6.19 -24.39 16.74
C GLN A 199 -5.43 -23.72 15.59
N ALA A 200 -4.48 -22.83 15.91
CA ALA A 200 -3.79 -22.00 14.94
C ALA A 200 -2.95 -22.80 13.92
N SER A 201 -2.44 -23.97 14.30
CA SER A 201 -1.71 -24.86 13.39
C SER A 201 -2.58 -25.97 12.78
N THR A 202 -3.88 -26.04 13.11
CA THR A 202 -4.80 -27.09 12.61
C THR A 202 -5.32 -26.80 11.21
N GLU A 203 -6.12 -27.70 10.63
CA GLU A 203 -6.72 -27.51 9.32
C GLU A 203 -7.91 -26.54 9.32
N LYS A 204 -8.44 -26.19 10.50
CA LYS A 204 -9.65 -25.35 10.61
C LYS A 204 -9.55 -23.99 9.92
N PRO A 205 -8.40 -23.27 9.94
CA PRO A 205 -8.27 -22.02 9.19
C PRO A 205 -8.14 -22.22 7.68
N ILE A 206 -7.78 -23.41 7.17
CA ILE A 206 -7.47 -23.61 5.74
C ILE A 206 -8.60 -23.14 4.80
N PRO A 207 -9.90 -23.43 5.06
CA PRO A 207 -10.99 -22.95 4.19
C PRO A 207 -11.02 -21.43 3.99
N ILE A 208 -10.78 -20.65 5.05
CA ILE A 208 -10.75 -19.18 4.93
C ILE A 208 -9.49 -18.70 4.20
N LEU A 209 -8.34 -19.38 4.39
CA LEU A 209 -7.12 -19.07 3.66
C LEU A 209 -7.34 -19.33 2.18
N MET A 210 -7.94 -20.47 1.84
CA MET A 210 -8.26 -20.84 0.46
C MET A 210 -9.14 -19.81 -0.23
N GLU A 211 -10.16 -19.28 0.47
CA GLU A 211 -11.00 -18.22 -0.09
C GLU A 211 -10.21 -16.92 -0.30
N ALA A 212 -9.39 -16.49 0.67
CA ALA A 212 -8.53 -15.31 0.53
C ALA A 212 -7.53 -15.46 -0.64
N ILE A 213 -6.94 -16.65 -0.81
CA ILE A 213 -5.97 -16.97 -1.87
C ILE A 213 -6.61 -16.86 -3.26
N LYS A 214 -7.85 -17.33 -3.45
CA LYS A 214 -8.57 -17.17 -4.74
C LYS A 214 -8.65 -15.71 -5.17
N HIS A 215 -8.72 -14.81 -4.20
CA HIS A 215 -8.77 -13.36 -4.38
C HIS A 215 -7.39 -12.68 -4.28
N SER A 216 -6.30 -13.44 -4.20
CA SER A 216 -4.93 -12.93 -3.96
C SER A 216 -4.81 -11.98 -2.79
N MET A 217 -5.66 -12.15 -1.78
CA MET A 217 -5.64 -11.34 -0.58
C MET A 217 -4.43 -11.76 0.26
N PRO A 218 -3.53 -10.84 0.64
CA PRO A 218 -2.58 -11.12 1.70
C PRO A 218 -3.31 -11.39 3.01
N ILE A 219 -2.79 -12.35 3.77
CA ILE A 219 -3.39 -12.82 5.01
C ILE A 219 -2.43 -12.49 6.15
N LEU A 220 -2.81 -11.56 7.00
CA LEU A 220 -2.03 -11.15 8.16
C LEU A 220 -2.54 -11.88 9.40
N PHE A 221 -1.65 -12.62 10.06
CA PHE A 221 -1.89 -13.17 11.38
C PHE A 221 -1.29 -12.25 12.42
N ASP A 222 -2.15 -11.74 13.30
CA ASP A 222 -1.72 -11.14 14.54
C ASP A 222 -1.13 -12.22 15.46
N THR A 223 0.10 -12.05 15.90
CA THR A 223 0.75 -13.02 16.77
C THR A 223 1.25 -12.38 18.06
N ARG A 224 1.19 -13.15 19.13
CA ARG A 224 1.82 -12.80 20.41
C ARG A 224 2.70 -13.97 20.84
N GLY A 225 4.00 -13.73 20.83
CA GLY A 225 5.02 -14.67 21.29
C GLY A 225 5.37 -15.78 20.31
N LYS A 226 6.54 -16.39 20.55
CA LYS A 226 7.19 -17.41 19.72
C LYS A 226 6.27 -18.57 19.34
N LYS A 227 5.56 -19.19 20.29
CA LYS A 227 4.72 -20.37 20.01
C LYS A 227 3.71 -20.11 18.88
N THR A 228 3.01 -18.98 18.93
CA THR A 228 2.01 -18.62 17.91
C THR A 228 2.67 -18.43 16.55
N ILE A 229 3.84 -17.80 16.50
CA ILE A 229 4.62 -17.62 15.26
C ILE A 229 4.93 -18.98 14.63
N LEU A 230 5.45 -19.94 15.42
CA LEU A 230 5.76 -21.29 14.95
C LEU A 230 4.52 -22.08 14.52
N ASP A 231 3.41 -21.93 15.25
CA ASP A 231 2.13 -22.54 14.90
C ASP A 231 1.62 -22.03 13.54
N ILE A 232 1.71 -20.73 13.28
CA ILE A 232 1.38 -20.14 11.98
C ILE A 232 2.35 -20.61 10.90
N GLY A 233 3.65 -20.73 11.19
CA GLY A 233 4.63 -21.30 10.28
C GLY A 233 4.23 -22.70 9.78
N ARG A 234 3.78 -23.57 10.69
CA ARG A 234 3.27 -24.91 10.35
C ARG A 234 1.97 -24.85 9.53
N LEU A 235 1.07 -23.93 9.83
CA LEU A 235 -0.15 -23.72 9.05
C LEU A 235 0.18 -23.30 7.61
N VAL A 236 1.16 -22.41 7.42
CA VAL A 236 1.62 -21.96 6.10
C VAL A 236 2.15 -23.15 5.29
N GLU A 237 3.03 -23.96 5.88
CA GLU A 237 3.57 -25.15 5.23
C GLU A 237 2.46 -26.13 4.82
N ARG A 238 1.52 -26.43 5.73
CA ARG A 238 0.37 -27.30 5.45
C ARG A 238 -0.49 -26.77 4.32
N THR A 239 -0.82 -25.48 4.34
CA THR A 239 -1.63 -24.83 3.31
C THR A 239 -0.92 -24.86 1.96
N ARG A 240 0.39 -24.58 1.94
CA ARG A 240 1.23 -24.66 0.73
C ARG A 240 1.28 -26.08 0.16
N THR A 241 1.42 -27.10 0.99
CA THR A 241 1.38 -28.50 0.56
C THR A 241 0.01 -28.87 0.00
N TYR A 242 -1.07 -28.46 0.67
CA TYR A 242 -2.43 -28.63 0.17
C TYR A 242 -2.64 -27.97 -1.20
N LEU A 243 -2.16 -26.73 -1.38
CA LEU A 243 -2.24 -26.00 -2.64
C LEU A 243 -1.47 -26.70 -3.76
N LYS A 244 -0.24 -27.16 -3.51
CA LYS A 244 0.56 -27.87 -4.51
C LYS A 244 -0.17 -29.11 -5.05
N SER A 245 -0.83 -29.86 -4.17
CA SER A 245 -1.53 -31.09 -4.54
C SER A 245 -2.90 -30.86 -5.16
N ASN A 246 -3.65 -29.87 -4.67
CA ASN A 246 -5.07 -29.72 -5.02
C ASN A 246 -5.34 -28.53 -5.96
N ASN A 247 -4.58 -27.44 -5.85
CA ASN A 247 -4.80 -26.20 -6.58
C ASN A 247 -3.48 -25.47 -6.90
N PRO A 248 -2.55 -26.05 -7.67
CA PRO A 248 -1.19 -25.51 -7.83
C PRO A 248 -1.16 -24.10 -8.44
N LYS A 249 -2.16 -23.74 -9.27
CA LYS A 249 -2.31 -22.40 -9.84
C LYS A 249 -2.55 -21.30 -8.79
N LEU A 250 -3.04 -21.67 -7.61
CA LEU A 250 -3.30 -20.73 -6.53
C LEU A 250 -2.05 -20.45 -5.68
N LEU A 251 -0.96 -21.21 -5.85
CA LEU A 251 0.24 -21.07 -5.03
C LEU A 251 0.92 -19.69 -5.17
N SER A 252 0.91 -19.10 -6.37
CA SER A 252 1.43 -17.74 -6.62
C SER A 252 0.62 -16.63 -5.94
N HIS A 253 -0.60 -16.96 -5.50
CA HIS A 253 -1.52 -16.04 -4.85
C HIS A 253 -1.50 -16.19 -3.32
N PHE A 254 -0.81 -17.20 -2.79
CA PHE A 254 -0.69 -17.44 -1.36
C PHE A 254 0.38 -16.55 -0.74
N LYS A 255 -0.02 -15.72 0.24
CA LYS A 255 0.84 -14.73 0.88
C LYS A 255 0.40 -14.54 2.32
N VAL A 256 1.32 -14.77 3.25
CA VAL A 256 1.05 -14.69 4.68
C VAL A 256 2.00 -13.71 5.33
N ILE A 257 1.45 -12.85 6.18
CA ILE A 257 2.19 -11.89 7.00
C ILE A 257 2.07 -12.35 8.45
N ILE A 258 3.20 -12.52 9.14
CA ILE A 258 3.26 -12.81 10.57
C ILE A 258 3.59 -11.50 11.30
N ALA A 259 2.63 -10.98 12.05
CA ALA A 259 2.80 -9.70 12.74
C ALA A 259 3.65 -9.80 13.99
N HIS A 260 4.36 -8.72 14.32
CA HIS A 260 5.17 -8.56 15.53
C HIS A 260 6.26 -9.61 15.71
N PHE A 261 6.70 -10.27 14.62
CA PHE A 261 7.51 -11.48 14.77
C PHE A 261 8.88 -11.18 15.40
N ALA A 262 9.45 -9.99 15.16
CA ALA A 262 10.73 -9.58 15.71
C ALA A 262 10.65 -9.18 17.20
N GLN A 263 9.46 -8.85 17.70
CA GLN A 263 9.30 -8.34 19.06
C GLN A 263 9.64 -9.41 20.11
N GLY A 264 10.76 -9.20 20.79
CA GLY A 264 11.28 -10.15 21.80
C GLY A 264 11.92 -11.41 21.21
N ASN A 265 12.15 -11.47 19.90
CA ASN A 265 12.74 -12.62 19.20
C ASN A 265 13.95 -12.24 18.33
N VAL A 266 14.67 -11.17 18.68
CA VAL A 266 15.94 -10.82 18.02
C VAL A 266 16.98 -11.90 18.36
N GLY A 267 17.70 -12.42 17.38
CA GLY A 267 18.61 -13.57 17.54
C GLY A 267 17.92 -14.93 17.64
N ASP A 268 16.60 -15.02 17.49
CA ASP A 268 15.88 -16.30 17.52
C ASP A 268 15.80 -16.91 16.13
N GLU A 269 16.77 -17.77 15.80
CA GLU A 269 16.88 -18.41 14.49
C GLU A 269 15.64 -19.24 14.13
N GLU A 270 14.94 -19.84 15.10
CA GLU A 270 13.73 -20.62 14.81
C GLU A 270 12.58 -19.72 14.33
N VAL A 271 12.47 -18.52 14.91
CA VAL A 271 11.55 -17.49 14.44
C VAL A 271 11.99 -16.97 13.07
N TYR A 272 13.29 -16.80 12.84
CA TYR A 272 13.81 -16.37 11.55
C TYR A 272 13.52 -17.37 10.44
N GLU A 273 13.78 -18.66 10.65
CA GLU A 273 13.41 -19.75 9.72
C GLU A 273 11.91 -19.75 9.42
N THR A 274 11.09 -19.49 10.44
CA THR A 274 9.64 -19.47 10.29
C THR A 274 9.17 -18.35 9.36
N VAL A 275 9.81 -17.19 9.41
CA VAL A 275 9.51 -16.07 8.50
C VAL A 275 10.17 -16.28 7.14
N VAL A 276 11.39 -16.83 7.11
CA VAL A 276 12.18 -17.10 5.90
C VAL A 276 11.78 -18.45 5.29
N GLN A 277 10.49 -18.55 4.98
CA GLN A 277 9.93 -19.63 4.18
C GLN A 277 9.12 -19.06 3.00
N PRO A 278 8.89 -19.86 1.94
CA PRO A 278 8.09 -19.44 0.81
C PRO A 278 6.70 -18.98 1.22
N ASN A 279 6.20 -17.93 0.57
CA ASN A 279 4.89 -17.33 0.80
C ASN A 279 4.73 -16.57 2.14
N THR A 280 5.79 -16.44 2.95
CA THR A 280 5.75 -15.73 4.24
C THR A 280 6.48 -14.40 4.21
N TYR A 281 5.96 -13.46 4.98
CA TYR A 281 6.50 -12.14 5.29
C TYR A 281 6.35 -11.90 6.79
N GLY A 282 7.18 -11.05 7.37
CA GLY A 282 7.10 -10.63 8.76
C GLY A 282 6.92 -9.12 8.85
N ASP A 283 5.95 -8.66 9.63
CA ASP A 283 5.87 -7.23 9.97
C ASP A 283 6.72 -6.90 11.19
N LEU A 284 7.26 -5.69 11.20
CA LEU A 284 8.20 -5.21 12.21
C LEU A 284 7.53 -4.36 13.29
N SER A 285 6.20 -4.36 13.37
CA SER A 285 5.53 -3.57 14.40
C SER A 285 5.93 -4.04 15.80
N MET A 286 5.88 -3.10 16.75
CA MET A 286 6.45 -3.19 18.11
C MET A 286 7.97 -3.21 18.21
N LEU A 287 8.72 -3.52 17.14
CA LEU A 287 10.18 -3.39 17.17
C LEU A 287 10.55 -1.90 17.28
N HIS A 288 11.44 -1.53 18.20
CA HIS A 288 11.82 -0.12 18.41
C HIS A 288 13.18 0.01 19.09
N GLY A 289 13.73 1.23 19.06
CA GLY A 289 15.00 1.59 19.69
C GLY A 289 16.17 0.76 19.18
N GLU A 290 17.18 0.55 20.04
CA GLU A 290 18.34 -0.31 19.75
C GLU A 290 17.96 -1.72 19.27
N GLY A 291 16.82 -2.24 19.72
CA GLY A 291 16.31 -3.53 19.26
C GLY A 291 16.09 -3.58 17.75
N ALA A 292 15.69 -2.46 17.12
CA ALA A 292 15.53 -2.38 15.67
C ALA A 292 16.88 -2.45 14.94
N GLY A 293 17.87 -1.68 15.39
CA GLY A 293 19.23 -1.71 14.84
C GLY A 293 19.87 -3.10 14.95
N ASN A 294 19.81 -3.69 16.16
CA ASN A 294 20.32 -5.04 16.42
C ASN A 294 19.63 -6.09 15.55
N PHE A 295 18.30 -6.01 15.41
CA PHE A 295 17.55 -6.91 14.55
C PHE A 295 18.00 -6.85 13.09
N PHE A 296 18.16 -5.65 12.51
CA PHE A 296 18.53 -5.54 11.09
C PHE A 296 19.94 -6.05 10.80
N GLU A 297 20.88 -5.87 11.73
CA GLU A 297 22.23 -6.42 11.63
C GLU A 297 22.21 -7.94 11.74
N ASP A 298 21.66 -8.46 12.84
CA ASP A 298 21.61 -9.88 13.18
C ASP A 298 20.82 -10.70 12.14
N PHE A 299 19.59 -10.27 11.79
CA PHE A 299 18.77 -10.98 10.80
C PHE A 299 19.43 -11.04 9.42
N ARG A 300 20.10 -9.96 9.00
CA ARG A 300 20.81 -9.91 7.72
C ARG A 300 22.05 -10.79 7.71
N GLU A 301 22.83 -10.77 8.79
CA GLU A 301 24.02 -11.61 8.96
C GLU A 301 23.62 -13.09 8.94
N TRP A 302 22.71 -13.49 9.83
CA TRP A 302 22.15 -14.84 9.86
C TRP A 302 21.62 -15.29 8.49
N PHE A 303 20.89 -14.43 7.79
CA PHE A 303 20.33 -14.75 6.47
C PHE A 303 21.42 -15.08 5.44
N LYS A 304 22.51 -14.29 5.44
CA LYS A 304 23.63 -14.45 4.50
C LYS A 304 24.49 -15.66 4.86
N GLU A 305 24.83 -15.84 6.13
CA GLU A 305 25.64 -16.96 6.61
C GLU A 305 24.98 -18.32 6.37
N ASN A 306 23.66 -18.36 6.47
CA ASN A 306 22.86 -19.57 6.24
C ASN A 306 22.33 -19.69 4.79
N ASP A 307 22.82 -18.84 3.87
CA ASP A 307 22.52 -18.90 2.43
C ASP A 307 21.01 -18.95 2.12
N LYS A 308 20.24 -18.16 2.86
CA LYS A 308 18.77 -18.22 2.84
C LYS A 308 18.15 -17.72 1.55
N ILE A 309 18.92 -17.04 0.70
CA ILE A 309 18.51 -16.71 -0.67
C ILE A 309 18.10 -17.97 -1.46
N LYS A 310 18.65 -19.15 -1.13
CA LYS A 310 18.29 -20.42 -1.78
C LYS A 310 16.88 -20.94 -1.43
N VAL A 311 16.22 -20.39 -0.42
CA VAL A 311 14.88 -20.84 0.00
C VAL A 311 13.83 -20.58 -1.08
N ASP A 312 13.79 -19.37 -1.63
CA ASP A 312 12.87 -19.00 -2.71
C ASP A 312 13.37 -17.88 -3.64
N GLY A 313 14.66 -17.53 -3.56
CA GLY A 313 15.29 -16.50 -4.38
C GLY A 313 15.10 -15.06 -3.89
N ARG A 314 14.34 -14.85 -2.81
CA ARG A 314 14.23 -13.53 -2.16
C ARG A 314 15.47 -13.22 -1.34
N ASP A 315 15.83 -11.94 -1.27
CA ASP A 315 16.83 -11.42 -0.33
C ASP A 315 16.19 -11.07 1.03
N TRP A 316 17.00 -10.91 2.09
CA TRP A 316 16.54 -10.76 3.48
C TRP A 316 15.48 -9.65 3.64
N SER A 317 15.69 -8.48 3.03
CA SER A 317 14.77 -7.33 3.15
C SER A 317 13.43 -7.56 2.47
N GLN A 318 13.34 -8.52 1.54
CA GLN A 318 12.11 -8.88 0.83
C GLN A 318 11.15 -9.74 1.66
N TYR A 319 11.54 -10.10 2.88
CA TYR A 319 10.69 -10.76 3.87
C TYR A 319 10.03 -9.78 4.85
N LEU A 320 10.48 -8.52 4.89
CA LEU A 320 10.18 -7.61 5.98
C LEU A 320 9.18 -6.52 5.57
N LEU A 321 8.30 -6.13 6.49
CA LEU A 321 7.33 -5.06 6.30
C LEU A 321 7.41 -4.05 7.45
N PHE A 322 7.52 -2.76 7.11
CA PHE A 322 7.28 -1.68 8.07
C PHE A 322 5.81 -1.67 8.51
N ALA A 323 5.60 -1.48 9.80
CA ALA A 323 4.30 -1.58 10.45
C ALA A 323 4.32 -0.82 11.78
N THR A 324 3.24 -0.13 12.15
CA THR A 324 3.17 0.67 13.39
C THR A 324 2.35 0.03 14.50
N ASP A 325 1.32 -0.74 14.14
CA ASP A 325 0.28 -1.23 15.05
C ASP A 325 -0.44 -0.08 15.79
N TYR A 326 -0.63 1.05 15.12
CA TYR A 326 -1.41 2.17 15.64
C TYR A 326 -2.90 1.81 15.76
N PRO A 327 -3.60 2.16 16.85
CA PRO A 327 -3.20 3.06 17.94
C PRO A 327 -2.67 2.38 19.21
N TYR A 328 -2.34 1.08 19.16
CA TYR A 328 -1.77 0.41 20.33
C TYR A 328 -0.37 0.91 20.69
N PHE A 329 0.40 1.30 19.66
CA PHE A 329 1.74 1.86 19.85
C PHE A 329 1.80 3.31 19.38
N GLY A 330 2.37 4.15 20.25
CA GLY A 330 2.56 5.58 19.99
C GLY A 330 3.76 5.88 19.11
N GLU A 331 3.90 7.16 18.77
CA GLU A 331 4.82 7.66 17.74
C GLU A 331 6.29 7.33 18.02
N ILE A 332 6.70 7.29 19.29
CA ILE A 332 8.08 6.97 19.71
C ILE A 332 8.49 5.56 19.24
N HIS A 333 7.56 4.60 19.21
CA HIS A 333 7.88 3.23 18.78
C HIS A 333 8.13 3.19 17.27
N ALA A 334 7.21 3.76 16.50
CA ALA A 334 7.27 3.79 15.04
C ALA A 334 8.47 4.60 14.54
N GLU A 335 8.70 5.78 15.11
CA GLU A 335 9.83 6.65 14.78
C GLU A 335 11.17 5.93 14.93
N LYS A 336 11.41 5.28 16.09
CA LYS A 336 12.69 4.59 16.33
C LYS A 336 12.90 3.43 15.37
N LEU A 337 11.86 2.70 14.99
CA LEU A 337 11.96 1.69 13.94
C LEU A 337 12.36 2.32 12.61
N LEU A 338 11.70 3.41 12.24
CA LEU A 338 11.90 4.11 10.97
C LEU A 338 13.32 4.66 10.85
N ILE A 339 13.83 5.36 11.87
CA ILE A 339 15.21 5.88 11.89
C ILE A 339 16.22 4.77 11.54
N TYR A 340 16.08 3.60 12.16
CA TYR A 340 16.97 2.46 11.90
C TYR A 340 16.82 1.80 10.53
N THR A 341 15.85 2.18 9.70
CA THR A 341 15.72 1.68 8.31
C THR A 341 16.47 2.52 7.27
N PHE A 342 16.96 3.71 7.64
CA PHE A 342 17.64 4.61 6.72
C PHE A 342 18.72 5.50 7.38
N ASN A 343 19.15 5.20 8.60
CA ASN A 343 20.27 5.92 9.22
C ASN A 343 21.64 5.36 8.82
N LYS A 344 22.70 6.03 9.25
CA LYS A 344 24.08 5.68 8.91
C LYS A 344 24.43 4.24 9.32
N ARG A 345 24.06 3.82 10.53
CA ARG A 345 24.29 2.47 11.05
C ARG A 345 23.69 1.40 10.14
N PHE A 346 22.47 1.60 9.63
CA PHE A 346 21.84 0.67 8.71
C PHE A 346 22.70 0.41 7.46
N PHE A 347 23.24 1.47 6.86
CA PHE A 347 24.08 1.36 5.66
C PHE A 347 25.48 0.81 5.97
N GLU A 348 26.10 1.23 7.08
CA GLU A 348 27.41 0.72 7.49
C GLU A 348 27.36 -0.76 7.89
N GLY A 349 26.23 -1.23 8.43
CA GLY A 349 25.98 -2.64 8.69
C GLY A 349 25.74 -3.49 7.42
N GLY A 350 25.69 -2.87 6.23
CA GLY A 350 25.53 -3.55 4.95
C GLY A 350 24.11 -3.56 4.39
N GLY A 351 23.19 -2.76 4.95
CA GLY A 351 21.93 -2.42 4.32
C GLY A 351 22.11 -1.45 3.14
N ASN A 352 21.14 -1.40 2.24
CA ASN A 352 21.16 -0.49 1.08
C ASN A 352 19.78 0.13 0.79
N LEU A 353 19.72 1.03 -0.19
CA LEU A 353 18.46 1.74 -0.54
C LEU A 353 17.37 0.82 -1.08
N MET A 354 17.71 -0.31 -1.70
CA MET A 354 16.72 -1.31 -2.10
C MET A 354 16.13 -2.01 -0.88
N ASP A 355 16.94 -2.29 0.14
CA ASP A 355 16.45 -2.83 1.40
C ASP A 355 15.48 -1.87 2.08
N THR A 356 15.84 -0.59 2.18
CA THR A 356 14.93 0.47 2.68
C THR A 356 13.63 0.50 1.88
N ARG A 357 13.67 0.45 0.54
CA ARG A 357 12.46 0.40 -0.31
C ARG A 357 11.59 -0.83 -0.03
N ASN A 358 12.21 -2.01 0.03
CA ASN A 358 11.53 -3.27 0.28
C ASN A 358 10.77 -3.19 1.61
N ILE A 359 11.48 -2.84 2.69
CA ILE A 359 10.94 -2.76 4.05
C ILE A 359 9.84 -1.70 4.15
N LEU A 360 10.09 -0.47 3.67
CA LEU A 360 9.19 0.66 3.90
C LEU A 360 7.89 0.62 3.10
N GLY A 361 7.81 -0.10 1.98
CA GLY A 361 6.53 -0.16 1.27
C GLY A 361 6.48 -1.05 0.04
N LEU A 362 7.61 -1.31 -0.63
CA LEU A 362 7.59 -2.05 -1.89
C LEU A 362 7.11 -3.50 -1.70
N ASN A 363 7.49 -4.15 -0.60
CA ASN A 363 6.98 -5.48 -0.28
C ASN A 363 5.46 -5.44 -0.09
N GLN A 364 4.94 -4.52 0.71
CA GLN A 364 3.49 -4.39 0.95
C GLN A 364 2.72 -4.15 -0.36
N LEU A 365 3.24 -3.34 -1.28
CA LEU A 365 2.63 -3.12 -2.60
C LEU A 365 2.60 -4.41 -3.45
N LYS A 366 3.69 -5.18 -3.47
CA LYS A 366 3.78 -6.49 -4.16
C LYS A 366 2.74 -7.49 -3.62
N LEU A 367 2.31 -7.35 -2.36
CA LEU A 367 1.33 -8.26 -1.75
C LEU A 367 -0.10 -8.03 -2.27
N LEU A 368 -0.47 -6.78 -2.60
CA LEU A 368 -1.87 -6.43 -2.83
C LEU A 368 -2.49 -7.13 -4.06
N PRO A 369 -3.78 -7.52 -4.02
CA PRO A 369 -4.43 -8.25 -5.09
C PRO A 369 -4.31 -7.59 -6.47
N ARG A 370 -4.42 -6.26 -6.53
CA ARG A 370 -4.48 -5.48 -7.78
C ARG A 370 -3.19 -5.56 -8.61
N TYR A 371 -2.05 -5.87 -7.99
CA TYR A 371 -0.78 -6.07 -8.71
C TYR A 371 -0.57 -7.52 -9.17
N ASN A 372 -1.45 -8.44 -8.76
CA ASN A 372 -1.27 -9.88 -8.91
C ASN A 372 -2.43 -10.56 -9.66
N LEU A 373 -3.65 -10.02 -9.54
CA LEU A 373 -4.81 -10.48 -10.26
C LEU A 373 -4.97 -9.76 -11.60
N ILE A 374 -5.64 -10.45 -12.52
CA ILE A 374 -6.25 -9.83 -13.69
C ILE A 374 -7.63 -9.36 -13.22
N ASP A 375 -7.83 -8.05 -13.07
CA ASP A 375 -9.14 -7.52 -12.71
C ASP A 375 -10.13 -7.79 -13.86
N GLY A 376 -11.10 -8.68 -13.62
CA GLY A 376 -12.14 -9.05 -14.58
C GLY A 376 -13.44 -8.26 -14.47
N LYS A 377 -13.52 -7.29 -13.56
CA LYS A 377 -14.69 -6.41 -13.38
C LYS A 377 -14.38 -5.06 -14.00
N GLY A 378 -14.51 -4.91 -15.31
CA GLY A 378 -14.62 -3.56 -15.90
C GLY A 378 -16.02 -3.32 -16.45
N SER A 379 -16.29 -2.07 -16.78
CA SER A 379 -17.55 -1.66 -17.39
C SER A 379 -17.69 -2.29 -18.79
N SER A 380 -18.90 -2.73 -19.12
CA SER A 380 -19.30 -3.09 -20.49
C SER A 380 -19.40 -1.87 -21.40
N ASN A 381 -19.46 -0.67 -20.83
CA ASN A 381 -19.67 0.56 -21.56
C ASN A 381 -18.38 1.01 -22.25
N SER A 382 -18.47 1.32 -23.54
CA SER A 382 -17.36 1.87 -24.32
C SER A 382 -17.28 3.38 -24.10
N PHE A 383 -16.80 3.79 -22.94
CA PHE A 383 -16.49 5.19 -22.70
C PHE A 383 -15.31 5.62 -23.59
N LYS A 384 -15.37 6.86 -24.09
CA LYS A 384 -14.28 7.46 -24.87
C LYS A 384 -13.15 7.88 -23.93
N SER A 385 -11.92 7.90 -24.44
CA SER A 385 -10.77 8.44 -23.72
C SER A 385 -10.69 9.96 -23.93
N THR A 386 -9.95 10.66 -23.08
CA THR A 386 -9.63 12.07 -23.26
C THR A 386 -8.13 12.21 -23.47
N LEU A 387 -7.73 12.60 -24.68
CA LEU A 387 -6.36 12.94 -25.03
C LEU A 387 -6.15 14.44 -24.77
N ILE A 388 -5.19 14.77 -23.94
CA ILE A 388 -4.95 16.12 -23.43
C ILE A 388 -3.67 16.65 -24.06
N SER A 389 -3.77 17.80 -24.70
CA SER A 389 -2.65 18.58 -25.23
C SER A 389 -2.75 20.01 -24.69
N ASN A 390 -1.64 20.68 -24.46
CA ASN A 390 -1.62 22.11 -24.10
C ASN A 390 -0.88 22.87 -25.20
N PRO A 391 -1.58 23.49 -26.17
CA PRO A 391 -0.93 24.28 -27.21
C PRO A 391 -0.17 25.49 -26.64
N ASP A 392 -0.58 25.99 -25.48
CA ASP A 392 -0.05 27.20 -24.85
C ASP A 392 1.03 26.88 -23.80
N TYR A 393 1.59 25.66 -23.82
CA TYR A 393 2.60 25.23 -22.84
C TYR A 393 3.79 26.19 -22.76
N GLU A 394 4.26 26.72 -23.90
CA GLU A 394 5.41 27.63 -23.91
C GLU A 394 5.10 28.96 -23.18
N GLU A 395 3.84 29.37 -23.14
CA GLU A 395 3.40 30.61 -22.49
C GLU A 395 3.07 30.40 -21.00
N ASN A 396 2.33 29.35 -20.66
CA ASN A 396 1.84 29.11 -19.29
C ASN A 396 2.66 28.10 -18.49
N GLN A 397 3.56 27.36 -19.13
CA GLN A 397 4.40 26.30 -18.54
C GLN A 397 3.60 25.22 -17.78
N GLN A 398 2.30 25.08 -18.08
CA GLN A 398 1.42 24.12 -17.42
C GLN A 398 1.47 22.79 -18.16
N SER A 399 1.92 21.73 -17.50
CA SER A 399 1.97 20.42 -18.14
C SER A 399 0.56 19.88 -18.42
N THR A 400 0.43 19.05 -19.46
CA THR A 400 -0.84 18.33 -19.73
C THR A 400 -1.24 17.38 -18.61
N TYR A 401 -0.25 16.90 -17.85
CA TYR A 401 -0.46 16.07 -16.68
C TYR A 401 -1.11 16.89 -15.55
N ASP A 402 -0.64 18.12 -15.32
CA ASP A 402 -1.25 19.04 -14.36
C ASP A 402 -2.68 19.41 -14.76
N LEU A 403 -2.93 19.68 -16.05
CA LEU A 403 -4.30 19.91 -16.55
C LEU A 403 -5.22 18.71 -16.30
N ALA A 404 -4.72 17.48 -16.45
CA ALA A 404 -5.47 16.26 -16.16
C ALA A 404 -5.83 16.14 -14.67
N LEU A 405 -4.86 16.41 -13.78
CA LEU A 405 -5.09 16.41 -12.34
C LEU A 405 -6.05 17.52 -11.91
N ASN A 406 -5.96 18.70 -12.54
CA ASN A 406 -6.88 19.79 -12.27
C ASN A 406 -8.32 19.41 -12.63
N ALA A 407 -8.52 18.77 -13.78
CA ALA A 407 -9.84 18.29 -14.18
C ALA A 407 -10.39 17.24 -13.20
N LEU A 408 -9.56 16.30 -12.72
CA LEU A 408 -9.95 15.33 -11.69
C LEU A 408 -10.34 16.03 -10.38
N ALA A 409 -9.60 17.06 -9.97
CA ALA A 409 -9.92 17.85 -8.78
C ALA A 409 -11.28 18.57 -8.92
N SER A 410 -11.55 19.20 -10.06
CA SER A 410 -12.86 19.83 -10.34
C SER A 410 -14.02 18.83 -10.25
N LEU A 411 -13.86 17.63 -10.85
CA LEU A 411 -14.91 16.60 -10.79
C LEU A 411 -15.16 16.07 -9.37
N LEU A 412 -14.11 16.03 -8.53
CA LEU A 412 -14.21 15.66 -7.11
C LEU A 412 -14.90 16.75 -6.28
N SER A 413 -14.55 18.02 -6.52
CA SER A 413 -15.12 19.17 -5.80
C SER A 413 -16.61 19.32 -6.10
N GLU A 414 -16.99 19.18 -7.37
CA GLU A 414 -18.37 19.20 -7.85
C GLU A 414 -19.17 17.92 -7.51
N ASN A 415 -18.55 16.93 -6.84
CA ASN A 415 -19.16 15.66 -6.49
C ASN A 415 -19.73 14.90 -7.71
N LYS A 416 -19.08 15.02 -8.88
CA LYS A 416 -19.39 14.25 -10.10
C LYS A 416 -18.78 12.86 -10.03
N ILE A 417 -17.63 12.75 -9.37
CA ILE A 417 -16.92 11.49 -9.13
C ILE A 417 -16.50 11.37 -7.66
N ASP A 418 -16.15 10.15 -7.27
CA ASP A 418 -15.39 9.84 -6.06
C ASP A 418 -14.29 8.83 -6.44
N ILE A 419 -13.17 8.82 -5.72
CA ILE A 419 -12.10 7.84 -5.92
C ILE A 419 -12.31 6.71 -4.93
N LYS A 420 -12.58 5.50 -5.44
CA LYS A 420 -12.76 4.29 -4.64
C LYS A 420 -11.44 3.57 -4.36
N ASN A 421 -10.53 3.52 -5.33
CA ASN A 421 -9.19 2.96 -5.17
C ASN A 421 -8.17 3.76 -5.99
N PHE A 422 -6.93 3.76 -5.50
CA PHE A 422 -5.79 4.40 -6.13
C PHE A 422 -4.64 3.39 -6.23
N HIS A 423 -4.06 3.26 -7.44
CA HIS A 423 -2.95 2.35 -7.70
C HIS A 423 -1.84 3.07 -8.45
N ILE A 424 -0.64 3.04 -7.87
CA ILE A 424 0.57 3.55 -8.51
C ILE A 424 1.00 2.63 -9.64
N GLN A 425 1.48 3.21 -10.72
CA GLN A 425 2.19 2.48 -11.77
C GLN A 425 3.69 2.57 -11.53
N PHE A 426 4.41 1.56 -11.98
CA PHE A 426 5.86 1.51 -12.03
C PHE A 426 6.30 1.65 -13.48
N GLU A 427 7.57 1.94 -13.69
CA GLU A 427 8.18 1.82 -15.01
C GLU A 427 8.37 0.33 -15.36
N LYS A 428 9.48 -0.06 -15.96
CA LYS A 428 9.69 -1.44 -16.43
C LYS A 428 9.72 -2.48 -15.31
N GLU A 429 10.06 -2.06 -14.10
CA GLU A 429 10.36 -2.91 -12.95
C GLU A 429 9.87 -2.24 -11.67
N TRP A 430 9.86 -2.98 -10.57
CA TRP A 430 9.39 -2.50 -9.26
C TRP A 430 10.23 -1.35 -8.67
N ASP A 431 11.41 -1.11 -9.20
CA ASP A 431 12.43 -0.25 -8.61
C ASP A 431 12.17 1.24 -8.90
N ASN A 432 11.39 1.53 -9.95
CA ASN A 432 11.15 2.88 -10.44
C ASN A 432 9.65 3.18 -10.46
N LEU A 433 9.24 4.14 -9.62
CA LEU A 433 7.87 4.65 -9.60
C LEU A 433 7.61 5.48 -10.85
N SER A 434 6.44 5.27 -11.46
CA SER A 434 5.94 6.14 -12.51
C SER A 434 5.04 7.23 -11.92
N GLU A 435 4.91 8.35 -12.62
CA GLU A 435 3.87 9.35 -12.35
C GLU A 435 2.48 8.85 -12.78
N ASN A 436 2.42 7.83 -13.64
CA ASN A 436 1.16 7.26 -14.10
C ASN A 436 0.43 6.53 -12.98
N ALA A 437 -0.89 6.49 -13.08
CA ALA A 437 -1.72 5.84 -12.07
C ALA A 437 -3.00 5.25 -12.65
N LEU A 438 -3.54 4.27 -11.94
CA LEU A 438 -4.88 3.74 -12.18
C LEU A 438 -5.79 4.12 -11.02
N PHE A 439 -6.88 4.81 -11.34
CA PHE A 439 -7.95 5.09 -10.40
C PHE A 439 -9.10 4.11 -10.63
N THR A 440 -9.72 3.64 -9.56
CA THR A 440 -11.11 3.18 -9.64
C THR A 440 -11.98 4.34 -9.18
N THR A 441 -12.63 5.02 -10.11
CA THR A 441 -13.60 6.08 -9.81
C THR A 441 -14.98 5.47 -9.68
N ILE A 442 -15.86 6.12 -8.92
CA ILE A 442 -17.25 5.74 -8.76
C ILE A 442 -18.15 6.94 -8.92
N HIS A 443 -19.25 6.78 -9.66
CA HIS A 443 -20.27 7.82 -9.73
C HIS A 443 -21.07 7.85 -8.41
N PRO A 444 -21.15 8.99 -7.68
CA PRO A 444 -21.74 9.04 -6.35
C PRO A 444 -23.20 8.57 -6.26
N ILE A 445 -24.01 8.85 -7.30
CA ILE A 445 -25.43 8.45 -7.38
C ILE A 445 -25.61 7.06 -8.00
N LYS A 446 -25.21 6.87 -9.27
CA LYS A 446 -25.38 5.60 -10.02
C LYS A 446 -24.59 4.41 -9.46
N LYS A 447 -23.56 4.66 -8.64
CA LYS A 447 -22.62 3.64 -8.12
C LYS A 447 -21.89 2.84 -9.20
N GLU A 448 -21.83 3.34 -10.43
CA GLU A 448 -21.03 2.74 -11.50
C GLU A 448 -19.54 2.97 -11.23
N GLU A 449 -18.74 1.90 -11.28
CA GLU A 449 -17.29 1.94 -11.11
C GLU A 449 -16.59 1.96 -12.46
N ILE A 450 -15.65 2.90 -12.62
CA ILE A 450 -14.87 3.08 -13.84
C ILE A 450 -13.39 3.02 -13.49
N GLN A 451 -12.66 2.13 -14.16
CA GLN A 451 -11.20 2.09 -14.05
C GLN A 451 -10.61 3.13 -15.00
N LEU A 452 -10.07 4.22 -14.46
CA LEU A 452 -9.55 5.36 -15.21
C LEU A 452 -8.01 5.37 -15.13
N LEU A 453 -7.36 5.11 -16.26
CA LEU A 453 -5.91 5.23 -16.40
C LEU A 453 -5.54 6.68 -16.66
N LEU A 454 -4.65 7.22 -15.83
CA LEU A 454 -3.93 8.47 -16.09
C LEU A 454 -2.53 8.11 -16.58
N TYR A 455 -2.21 8.48 -17.81
CA TYR A 455 -0.97 8.09 -18.46
C TYR A 455 -0.34 9.25 -19.24
N ASN A 456 0.90 9.58 -18.91
CA ASN A 456 1.72 10.60 -19.57
C ASN A 456 2.35 9.95 -20.83
N LEU A 457 1.74 10.17 -21.98
CA LEU A 457 2.16 9.55 -23.25
C LEU A 457 3.45 10.18 -23.78
N VAL A 458 3.55 11.50 -23.70
CA VAL A 458 4.75 12.27 -23.99
C VAL A 458 4.94 13.22 -22.82
N LYS A 459 6.01 13.02 -22.06
CA LYS A 459 6.29 13.74 -20.82
C LYS A 459 5.99 15.23 -20.96
N ASP A 460 5.10 15.71 -20.10
CA ASP A 460 4.61 17.09 -19.96
C ASP A 460 3.76 17.63 -21.13
N LYS A 461 3.84 17.01 -22.31
CA LYS A 461 3.25 17.51 -23.56
C LYS A 461 1.94 16.82 -23.96
N ILE A 462 1.79 15.52 -23.67
CA ILE A 462 0.59 14.76 -24.02
C ILE A 462 0.24 13.78 -22.90
N THR A 463 -0.95 13.95 -22.32
CA THR A 463 -1.50 13.06 -21.29
C THR A 463 -2.80 12.44 -21.78
N ILE A 464 -3.07 11.19 -21.39
CA ILE A 464 -4.35 10.54 -21.67
C ILE A 464 -5.03 10.12 -20.37
N LEU A 465 -6.31 10.44 -20.27
CA LEU A 465 -7.25 9.88 -19.29
C LEU A 465 -8.14 8.88 -20.01
N ALA A 466 -7.94 7.60 -19.75
CA ALA A 466 -8.56 6.52 -20.51
C ALA A 466 -9.31 5.51 -19.62
N PRO A 467 -10.60 5.27 -19.85
CA PRO A 467 -11.30 4.17 -19.20
C PRO A 467 -10.76 2.82 -19.71
N ILE A 468 -10.33 1.94 -18.81
CA ILE A 468 -9.86 0.59 -19.16
C ILE A 468 -11.07 -0.33 -19.34
N LYS A 469 -11.19 -0.94 -20.54
CA LYS A 469 -12.26 -1.90 -20.86
C LYS A 469 -12.07 -3.24 -20.13
N SER A 470 -13.19 -3.86 -19.76
CA SER A 470 -13.39 -4.98 -18.80
C SER A 470 -12.62 -6.29 -18.98
N LYS A 471 -11.76 -6.41 -19.99
CA LYS A 471 -11.03 -7.66 -20.27
C LYS A 471 -9.52 -7.46 -20.42
N LYS A 472 -9.02 -6.23 -20.30
CA LYS A 472 -7.58 -5.96 -20.46
C LYS A 472 -6.92 -5.83 -19.09
N LYS A 473 -5.84 -6.58 -18.90
CA LYS A 473 -5.01 -6.52 -17.70
C LYS A 473 -4.37 -5.13 -17.64
N TRP A 474 -4.60 -4.40 -16.54
CA TRP A 474 -3.78 -3.24 -16.26
C TRP A 474 -2.32 -3.67 -16.12
N ASN A 475 -1.42 -3.04 -16.88
CA ASN A 475 0.00 -3.27 -16.72
C ASN A 475 0.55 -2.34 -15.63
N LYS A 476 0.88 -2.91 -14.48
CA LYS A 476 1.53 -2.20 -13.38
C LYS A 476 2.92 -1.67 -13.74
N PHE A 477 3.58 -2.21 -14.78
CA PHE A 477 4.92 -1.83 -15.22
C PHE A 477 4.91 -0.88 -16.43
N GLY A 478 3.94 0.02 -16.45
CA GLY A 478 3.78 0.92 -17.58
C GLY A 478 3.23 0.23 -18.80
N TYR A 479 3.07 1.01 -19.85
CA TYR A 479 2.83 0.50 -21.20
C TYR A 479 3.95 1.02 -22.09
N MET A 480 4.35 0.26 -23.09
CA MET A 480 5.33 0.70 -24.07
C MET A 480 4.65 0.87 -25.42
N TYR A 481 4.69 2.09 -25.97
CA TYR A 481 3.95 2.45 -27.18
C TYR A 481 4.22 1.52 -28.37
N PHE A 482 5.47 1.04 -28.50
CA PHE A 482 5.89 0.14 -29.57
C PHE A 482 5.89 -1.34 -29.19
N ASP A 483 5.43 -1.72 -27.99
CA ASP A 483 5.28 -3.13 -27.63
C ASP A 483 4.04 -3.70 -28.34
N PRO A 484 4.20 -4.75 -29.18
CA PRO A 484 3.06 -5.40 -29.83
C PRO A 484 1.96 -5.86 -28.87
N LYS A 485 2.30 -6.20 -27.62
CA LYS A 485 1.34 -6.62 -26.58
C LYS A 485 0.43 -5.48 -26.13
N ASP A 486 0.96 -4.25 -26.12
CA ASP A 486 0.25 -3.05 -25.66
C ASP A 486 -0.48 -2.31 -26.80
N ARG A 487 -0.10 -2.59 -28.06
CA ARG A 487 -0.68 -1.96 -29.25
C ARG A 487 -2.21 -1.97 -29.27
N ASN A 488 -2.82 -3.10 -28.88
CA ASN A 488 -4.28 -3.22 -28.85
C ASN A 488 -4.91 -2.30 -27.79
N LEU A 489 -4.24 -2.07 -26.65
CA LEU A 489 -4.70 -1.13 -25.62
C LEU A 489 -4.65 0.30 -26.15
N PHE A 490 -3.49 0.75 -26.63
CA PHE A 490 -3.34 2.09 -27.17
C PHE A 490 -4.26 2.36 -28.35
N ARG A 491 -4.39 1.42 -29.28
CA ARG A 491 -5.37 1.49 -30.38
C ARG A 491 -6.78 1.75 -29.85
N SER A 492 -7.21 0.97 -28.84
CA SER A 492 -8.54 1.16 -28.26
C SER A 492 -8.72 2.46 -27.48
N MET A 493 -7.65 3.05 -26.96
CA MET A 493 -7.70 4.35 -26.27
C MET A 493 -7.74 5.51 -27.28
N LEU A 494 -6.94 5.43 -28.34
CA LEU A 494 -6.76 6.50 -29.33
C LEU A 494 -7.85 6.52 -30.42
N GLU A 495 -8.38 5.37 -30.86
CA GLU A 495 -9.44 5.33 -31.88
C GLU A 495 -10.74 5.99 -31.39
N SER A 496 -10.93 6.06 -30.09
CA SER A 496 -12.12 6.64 -29.46
C SER A 496 -11.74 7.69 -28.42
N SER A 497 -10.82 8.60 -28.76
CA SER A 497 -10.44 9.71 -27.89
C SER A 497 -11.04 11.05 -28.32
N TYR A 498 -11.51 11.85 -27.38
CA TYR A 498 -11.69 13.28 -27.55
C TYR A 498 -10.34 13.99 -27.38
N LEU A 499 -10.03 14.95 -28.25
CA LEU A 499 -8.92 15.86 -28.04
C LEU A 499 -9.41 17.04 -27.22
N ALA A 500 -8.80 17.27 -26.06
CA ALA A 500 -9.07 18.41 -25.20
C ALA A 500 -7.81 19.27 -25.08
N LEU A 501 -7.99 20.59 -25.22
CA LEU A 501 -6.89 21.56 -25.33
C LEU A 501 -6.78 22.49 -24.12
N ASP A 502 -7.82 22.53 -23.29
CA ASP A 502 -7.93 23.41 -22.12
C ASP A 502 -8.68 22.70 -20.99
N LEU A 503 -8.61 23.25 -19.77
CA LEU A 503 -9.24 22.64 -18.59
C LEU A 503 -10.75 22.39 -18.76
N LYS A 504 -11.47 23.34 -19.36
CA LYS A 504 -12.93 23.25 -19.54
C LYS A 504 -13.29 22.08 -20.44
N THR A 505 -12.65 21.98 -21.60
CA THR A 505 -12.88 20.88 -22.56
C THR A 505 -12.47 19.52 -21.99
N ILE A 506 -11.47 19.46 -21.11
CA ILE A 506 -11.10 18.23 -20.39
C ILE A 506 -12.23 17.83 -19.42
N VAL A 507 -12.69 18.76 -18.58
CA VAL A 507 -13.78 18.53 -17.61
C VAL A 507 -15.07 18.11 -18.33
N ASP A 508 -15.45 18.80 -19.41
CA ASP A 508 -16.64 18.46 -20.21
C ASP A 508 -16.52 17.06 -20.83
N SER A 509 -15.33 16.69 -21.35
CA SER A 509 -15.09 15.37 -21.93
C SER A 509 -15.15 14.26 -20.89
N LEU A 510 -14.57 14.48 -19.70
CA LEU A 510 -14.62 13.52 -18.60
C LEU A 510 -16.04 13.41 -18.02
N ASN A 511 -16.79 14.50 -17.94
CA ASN A 511 -18.18 14.47 -17.49
C ASN A 511 -19.03 13.52 -18.33
N GLN A 512 -18.79 13.43 -19.65
CA GLN A 512 -19.48 12.45 -20.52
C GLN A 512 -19.19 10.98 -20.18
N ILE A 513 -18.09 10.69 -19.47
CA ILE A 513 -17.78 9.34 -18.98
C ILE A 513 -18.66 9.02 -17.75
N PHE A 514 -19.07 10.03 -16.99
CA PHE A 514 -19.75 9.87 -15.71
C PHE A 514 -21.27 10.19 -15.77
N THR A 515 -21.73 11.03 -16.69
CA THR A 515 -23.16 11.33 -16.93
C THR A 515 -23.85 10.28 -17.76
#